data_AF-A0A964W4S9-F1
#
_entry.id   AF-A0A964W4S9-F1
#
_cell.length_a   1.000
_cell.length_b   1.000
_cell.length_c   1.000
_cell.angle_alpha   90.00
_cell.angle_beta   90.00
_cell.angle_gamma   90.00
#
_symmetry.space_group_name_H-M   'P 1'
#
loop_
_entity.id
_entity.type
_entity.pdbx_description
1 polymer ?
#
loop_
_entity_poly.entity_id
_entity_poly.type
_entity_poly.pdbx_seq_one_letter_code
_entity_poly.pdbx_strand_id
1 'polypeptide(L)'
;MSAFIVLGAQWGDEGKGKMTDYLAEEANVVVRFQGGNNAGHTVMVGDKEYKLHLIPSGILYDDKLNVIGNGVVVDPKALFQEIDYLEGVGVKVTPEKLIVSDRAQLIMPYHKILDQLKEKARGKNDIGTTGKGIGPCYTDKFERCGIRVCDLMHEDVFAEKLRENVEMKNAYITKILGGEALNFDEILKEYLEIAKKLRPFVQDTSVRVYNEIKADKTVLFEGAQGMLLDIDYGTYPYVTSSNTTAGGVSSGAGIGPNMITNSVGITKAYTTRVGKGPFPTELLDETGEWIREKGHEYGVTTGRSRRCGWLDLVIVKTAARVSGLTSLAVTKIDTLAGLEKIKVCVGYKFNDTVIDYFPASLEDLAECEPIYEEFDGWDDSVADVRSYDELPENVKKYLARISEFTETKISIVGVGPKRDQTMRIDSI
;
A
#
# COMPACT_ATOMS: atom_id res chain seq x y z
N MET A 1 3.61 23.80 8.72
CA MET A 1 2.73 22.62 8.53
C MET A 1 3.05 21.86 7.25
N SER A 2 3.61 20.66 7.37
CA SER A 2 3.73 19.72 6.24
C SER A 2 3.13 18.38 6.67
N ALA A 3 1.88 18.15 6.26
CA ALA A 3 1.20 16.89 6.42
C ALA A 3 1.00 16.34 5.02
N PHE A 4 1.76 15.29 4.68
CA PHE A 4 1.81 14.80 3.31
C PHE A 4 1.61 13.30 3.23
N ILE A 5 1.10 12.87 2.08
CA ILE A 5 0.73 11.48 1.82
C ILE A 5 1.73 10.88 0.84
N VAL A 6 2.05 9.61 1.04
CA VAL A 6 2.79 8.80 0.07
C VAL A 6 1.94 7.58 -0.26
N LEU A 7 1.61 7.37 -1.54
CA LEU A 7 0.79 6.26 -2.00
C LEU A 7 1.28 5.71 -3.35
N GLY A 8 0.86 4.50 -3.70
CA GLY A 8 1.16 3.89 -4.99
C GLY A 8 0.15 4.33 -6.04
N ALA A 9 0.61 4.83 -7.18
CA ALA A 9 -0.23 5.30 -8.28
C ALA A 9 -0.69 4.18 -9.23
N GLN A 10 -0.30 2.93 -8.99
CA GLN A 10 -0.54 1.77 -9.86
C GLN A 10 -1.14 0.60 -9.03
N TRP A 11 -0.62 -0.63 -9.17
CA TRP A 11 -1.09 -1.85 -8.47
C TRP A 11 -0.28 -2.25 -7.24
N GLY A 12 0.47 -1.32 -6.65
CA GLY A 12 0.93 -1.48 -5.28
C GLY A 12 2.36 -1.98 -5.09
N ASP A 13 3.16 -2.13 -6.14
CA ASP A 13 4.56 -2.55 -6.05
C ASP A 13 5.56 -1.49 -6.54
N GLU A 14 5.18 -0.21 -6.51
CA GLU A 14 5.86 0.92 -7.15
C GLU A 14 7.17 1.38 -6.49
N GLY A 15 7.65 0.66 -5.48
CA GLY A 15 8.81 1.06 -4.67
C GLY A 15 8.46 1.94 -3.47
N LYS A 16 7.22 1.84 -2.96
CA LYS A 16 6.77 2.57 -1.76
C LYS A 16 7.71 2.46 -0.58
N GLY A 17 8.21 1.27 -0.24
CA GLY A 17 9.11 1.12 0.91
C GLY A 17 10.33 2.05 0.85
N LYS A 18 10.98 2.13 -0.32
CA LYS A 18 12.12 3.02 -0.55
C LYS A 18 11.72 4.49 -0.45
N MET A 19 10.62 4.88 -1.09
CA MET A 19 10.17 6.28 -1.10
C MET A 19 9.67 6.73 0.27
N THR A 20 8.95 5.87 0.99
CA THR A 20 8.52 6.14 2.36
C THR A 20 9.73 6.27 3.27
N ASP A 21 10.74 5.41 3.16
CA ASP A 21 11.97 5.57 3.94
C ASP A 21 12.73 6.87 3.62
N TYR A 22 12.85 7.20 2.32
CA TYR A 22 13.46 8.45 1.86
C TYR A 22 12.73 9.66 2.45
N LEU A 23 11.40 9.65 2.44
CA LEU A 23 10.57 10.75 2.94
C LEU A 23 10.36 10.74 4.46
N ALA A 24 10.51 9.58 5.11
CA ALA A 24 10.38 9.42 6.54
C ALA A 24 11.52 10.12 7.28
N GLU A 25 12.71 10.23 6.68
CA GLU A 25 13.84 10.97 7.28
C GLU A 25 13.46 12.42 7.63
N GLU A 26 12.71 13.09 6.77
CA GLU A 26 12.23 14.47 6.98
C GLU A 26 11.00 14.56 7.89
N ALA A 27 10.35 13.43 8.21
CA ALA A 27 9.13 13.39 9.02
C ALA A 27 9.40 13.24 10.52
N ASN A 28 8.56 13.84 11.35
CA ASN A 28 8.57 13.63 12.81
C ASN A 28 7.59 12.51 13.22
N VAL A 29 6.51 12.35 12.46
CA VAL A 29 5.47 11.35 12.70
C VAL A 29 5.20 10.58 11.42
N VAL A 30 5.15 9.25 11.49
CA VAL A 30 4.77 8.38 10.38
C VAL A 30 3.52 7.60 10.73
N VAL A 31 2.49 7.72 9.90
CA VAL A 31 1.14 7.21 10.17
C VAL A 31 0.71 6.23 9.09
N ARG A 32 0.44 4.98 9.48
CA ARG A 32 -0.28 4.01 8.65
C ARG A 32 -1.78 4.21 8.86
N PHE A 33 -2.53 4.47 7.78
CA PHE A 33 -3.95 4.85 7.88
C PHE A 33 -4.94 3.79 7.39
N GLN A 34 -4.48 2.73 6.73
CA GLN A 34 -5.35 1.72 6.14
C GLN A 34 -4.66 0.35 6.02
N GLY A 35 -5.43 -0.63 5.54
CA GLY A 35 -4.95 -1.99 5.30
C GLY A 35 -4.74 -2.74 6.62
N GLY A 36 -3.74 -3.60 6.67
CA GLY A 36 -3.32 -4.37 7.83
C GLY A 36 -1.96 -5.02 7.58
N ASN A 37 -1.74 -6.21 8.14
CA ASN A 37 -0.53 -7.00 7.90
C ASN A 37 -0.47 -7.63 6.48
N ASN A 38 -1.44 -7.34 5.60
CA ASN A 38 -1.38 -7.67 4.17
C ASN A 38 -0.53 -6.71 3.35
N ALA A 39 -0.22 -5.54 3.91
CA ALA A 39 0.85 -4.71 3.42
C ALA A 39 2.19 -5.36 3.80
N GLY A 40 3.18 -5.21 2.93
CA GLY A 40 4.54 -5.62 3.18
C GLY A 40 5.46 -4.76 2.33
N HIS A 41 6.46 -4.14 2.94
CA HIS A 41 7.50 -3.46 2.18
C HIS A 41 8.86 -3.71 2.82
N THR A 42 9.86 -3.79 1.95
CA THR A 42 11.25 -3.86 2.34
C THR A 42 11.80 -2.44 2.42
N VAL A 43 12.48 -2.12 3.53
CA VAL A 43 13.24 -0.89 3.71
C VAL A 43 14.72 -1.23 3.84
N MET A 44 15.57 -0.42 3.21
CA MET A 44 17.03 -0.52 3.31
C MET A 44 17.55 0.66 4.12
N VAL A 45 18.11 0.41 5.31
CA VAL A 45 18.78 1.43 6.13
C VAL A 45 20.25 1.08 6.25
N GLY A 46 21.11 1.89 5.63
CA GLY A 46 22.51 1.52 5.39
C GLY A 46 22.57 0.23 4.56
N ASP A 47 23.30 -0.78 5.06
CA ASP A 47 23.43 -2.09 4.41
C ASP A 47 22.44 -3.15 4.93
N LYS A 48 21.48 -2.76 5.79
CA LYS A 48 20.53 -3.69 6.42
C LYS A 48 19.15 -3.62 5.76
N GLU A 49 18.59 -4.80 5.51
CA GLU A 49 17.23 -4.99 5.00
C GLU A 49 16.25 -5.25 6.15
N TYR A 50 15.15 -4.49 6.20
CA TYR A 50 14.06 -4.64 7.16
C TYR A 50 12.75 -4.94 6.44
N LYS A 51 12.00 -5.94 6.93
CA LYS A 51 10.69 -6.32 6.38
C LYS A 51 9.57 -5.88 7.31
N LEU A 52 8.81 -4.88 6.90
CA LEU A 52 7.73 -4.29 7.68
C LEU A 52 6.36 -4.62 7.07
N HIS A 53 5.34 -4.76 7.93
CA HIS A 53 3.97 -5.10 7.57
C HIS A 53 2.94 -4.15 8.19
N LEU A 54 2.79 -4.15 9.52
CA LEU A 54 1.87 -3.27 10.25
C LEU A 54 2.58 -2.00 10.73
N ILE A 55 3.81 -2.16 11.21
CA ILE A 55 4.54 -1.07 11.84
C ILE A 55 5.00 -0.08 10.75
N PRO A 56 4.74 1.24 10.91
CA PRO A 56 5.22 2.24 9.95
C PRO A 56 6.74 2.25 9.82
N SER A 57 7.22 2.59 8.63
CA SER A 57 8.66 2.61 8.27
C SER A 57 9.52 3.53 9.13
N GLY A 58 8.93 4.57 9.74
CA GLY A 58 9.61 5.48 10.65
C GLY A 58 10.18 4.81 11.91
N ILE A 59 9.81 3.56 12.23
CA ILE A 59 10.26 2.85 13.44
C ILE A 59 11.77 2.62 13.47
N LEU A 60 12.39 2.61 12.29
CA LEU A 60 13.83 2.43 12.08
C LEU A 60 14.65 3.65 12.52
N TYR A 61 13.99 4.76 12.85
CA TYR A 61 14.60 5.98 13.35
C TYR A 61 14.25 6.16 14.84
N ASP A 62 15.20 6.66 15.64
CA ASP A 62 15.04 6.74 17.09
C ASP A 62 14.17 7.89 17.57
N ASP A 63 14.02 8.93 16.75
CA ASP A 63 13.38 10.20 17.10
C ASP A 63 11.96 10.38 16.52
N LYS A 64 11.41 9.33 15.89
CA LYS A 64 10.13 9.39 15.17
C LYS A 64 9.00 8.68 15.93
N LEU A 65 7.83 9.33 15.94
CA LEU A 65 6.60 8.72 16.41
C LEU A 65 5.95 7.92 15.28
N ASN A 66 5.61 6.66 15.55
CA ASN A 66 4.96 5.77 14.60
C ASN A 66 3.55 5.48 15.07
N VAL A 67 2.60 5.59 14.14
CA VAL A 67 1.17 5.53 14.45
C VAL A 67 0.48 4.51 13.56
N ILE A 68 -0.19 3.55 14.20
CA ILE A 68 -1.17 2.69 13.54
C ILE A 68 -2.56 3.33 13.73
N GLY A 69 -3.05 3.97 12.68
CA GLY A 69 -4.30 4.72 12.68
C GLY A 69 -5.56 3.84 12.77
N ASN A 70 -6.71 4.46 13.02
CA ASN A 70 -8.00 3.77 13.22
C ASN A 70 -8.54 3.09 11.95
N GLY A 71 -8.02 3.44 10.78
CA GLY A 71 -8.39 2.79 9.52
C GLY A 71 -7.71 1.44 9.33
N VAL A 72 -6.65 1.13 10.08
CA VAL A 72 -5.93 -0.15 10.00
C VAL A 72 -6.72 -1.26 10.71
N VAL A 73 -6.77 -2.44 10.10
CA VAL A 73 -7.20 -3.69 10.75
C VAL A 73 -5.97 -4.39 11.34
N VAL A 74 -5.91 -4.49 12.67
CA VAL A 74 -4.73 -4.93 13.42
C VAL A 74 -4.89 -6.39 13.80
N ASP A 75 -3.98 -7.24 13.35
CA ASP A 75 -3.76 -8.57 13.91
C ASP A 75 -2.77 -8.44 15.07
N PRO A 76 -3.21 -8.57 16.34
CA PRO A 76 -2.33 -8.37 17.47
C PRO A 76 -1.18 -9.37 17.53
N LYS A 77 -1.41 -10.61 17.06
CA LYS A 77 -0.37 -11.64 17.02
C LYS A 77 0.69 -11.28 15.99
N ALA A 78 0.27 -10.83 14.80
CA ALA A 78 1.21 -10.39 13.77
C ALA A 78 1.99 -9.13 14.21
N LEU A 79 1.33 -8.20 14.91
CA LEU A 79 2.00 -7.01 15.46
C LEU A 79 3.13 -7.42 16.41
N PHE A 80 2.87 -8.28 17.40
CA PHE A 80 3.91 -8.70 18.34
C PHE A 80 5.00 -9.55 17.69
N GLN A 81 4.67 -10.38 16.69
CA GLN A 81 5.70 -11.09 15.90
C GLN A 81 6.63 -10.11 15.17
N GLU A 82 6.08 -9.00 14.64
CA GLU A 82 6.86 -7.97 13.98
C GLU A 82 7.71 -7.17 14.99
N ILE A 83 7.17 -6.87 16.18
CA ILE A 83 7.93 -6.26 17.28
C ILE A 83 9.10 -7.16 17.68
N ASP A 84 8.86 -8.44 17.95
CA ASP A 84 9.88 -9.41 18.37
C ASP A 84 10.99 -9.54 17.30
N TYR A 85 10.62 -9.53 16.02
CA TYR A 85 11.56 -9.52 14.90
C TYR A 85 12.43 -8.25 14.91
N LEU A 86 11.82 -7.07 15.04
CA LEU A 86 12.51 -5.79 15.04
C LEU A 86 13.48 -5.68 16.23
N GLU A 87 13.05 -6.06 17.42
CA GLU A 87 13.90 -6.09 18.61
C GLU A 87 15.06 -7.09 18.44
N GLY A 88 14.81 -8.25 17.84
CA GLY A 88 15.83 -9.25 17.52
C GLY A 88 16.92 -8.76 16.57
N VAL A 89 16.63 -7.77 15.70
CA VAL A 89 17.60 -7.12 14.82
C VAL A 89 18.13 -5.78 15.35
N GLY A 90 17.80 -5.45 16.61
CA GLY A 90 18.33 -4.29 17.33
C GLY A 90 17.52 -3.00 17.20
N VAL A 91 16.30 -3.05 16.65
CA VAL A 91 15.39 -1.90 16.58
C VAL A 91 14.53 -1.85 17.84
N LYS A 92 14.63 -0.76 18.61
CA LYS A 92 13.82 -0.57 19.81
C LYS A 92 12.39 -0.18 19.44
N VAL A 93 11.42 -0.94 19.91
CA VAL A 93 9.98 -0.65 19.76
C VAL A 93 9.37 -0.44 21.14
N THR A 94 9.14 0.82 21.50
CA THR A 94 8.60 1.20 22.81
C THR A 94 7.27 1.96 22.66
N PRO A 95 6.46 2.05 23.72
CA PRO A 95 5.22 2.83 23.71
C PRO A 95 5.40 4.33 23.38
N GLU A 96 6.61 4.88 23.56
CA GLU A 96 6.95 6.25 23.18
C GLU A 96 7.18 6.38 21.66
N LYS A 97 7.67 5.31 21.01
CA LYS A 97 7.97 5.28 19.57
C LYS A 97 6.82 4.75 18.71
N LEU A 98 5.98 3.88 19.25
CA LEU A 98 4.86 3.25 18.54
C LEU A 98 3.57 3.41 19.35
N ILE A 99 2.53 3.89 18.68
CA ILE A 99 1.17 3.92 19.25
C ILE A 99 0.16 3.26 18.30
N VAL A 100 -0.85 2.65 18.89
CA VAL A 100 -1.94 1.94 18.21
C VAL A 100 -3.25 2.60 18.55
N SER A 101 -4.06 2.88 17.53
CA SER A 101 -5.37 3.47 17.72
C SER A 101 -6.28 2.58 18.57
N ASP A 102 -6.86 3.17 19.61
CA ASP A 102 -7.96 2.60 20.38
C ASP A 102 -9.18 2.24 19.51
N ARG A 103 -9.34 2.90 18.36
CA ARG A 103 -10.45 2.68 17.42
C ARG A 103 -10.14 1.71 16.29
N ALA A 104 -8.90 1.22 16.16
CA ALA A 104 -8.55 0.22 15.16
C ALA A 104 -9.32 -1.08 15.39
N GLN A 105 -9.68 -1.75 14.31
CA GLN A 105 -10.40 -3.03 14.35
C GLN A 105 -9.41 -4.19 14.54
N LEU A 106 -9.85 -5.25 15.22
CA LEU A 106 -9.03 -6.42 15.50
C LEU A 106 -9.29 -7.55 14.50
N ILE A 107 -8.22 -8.05 13.90
CA ILE A 107 -8.26 -9.30 13.15
C ILE A 107 -8.24 -10.47 14.14
N MET A 108 -9.43 -11.01 14.41
CA MET A 108 -9.64 -12.23 15.19
C MET A 108 -9.32 -13.51 14.39
N PRO A 109 -9.10 -14.67 15.06
CA PRO A 109 -8.73 -15.92 14.37
C PRO A 109 -9.77 -16.39 13.34
N TYR A 110 -11.05 -16.18 13.62
CA TYR A 110 -12.13 -16.50 12.69
C TYR A 110 -12.05 -15.69 11.39
N HIS A 111 -11.49 -14.48 11.38
CA HIS A 111 -11.34 -13.71 10.14
C HIS A 111 -10.38 -14.41 9.17
N LYS A 112 -9.26 -14.96 9.66
CA LYS A 112 -8.28 -15.67 8.83
C LYS A 112 -8.88 -16.94 8.23
N ILE A 113 -9.62 -17.70 9.04
CA ILE A 113 -10.33 -18.91 8.59
C ILE A 113 -11.38 -18.55 7.54
N LEU A 114 -12.18 -17.51 7.80
CA LEU A 114 -13.19 -17.04 6.84
C LEU A 114 -12.58 -16.57 5.52
N ASP A 115 -11.44 -15.90 5.54
CA ASP A 115 -10.74 -15.43 4.34
C ASP A 115 -10.36 -16.61 3.45
N GLN A 116 -9.69 -17.61 4.05
CA GLN A 116 -9.24 -18.82 3.35
C GLN A 116 -10.41 -19.66 2.83
N LEU A 117 -11.45 -19.87 3.65
CA LEU A 117 -12.62 -20.65 3.25
C LEU A 117 -13.43 -19.95 2.16
N LYS A 118 -13.58 -18.62 2.22
CA LYS A 118 -14.28 -17.85 1.18
C LYS A 118 -13.53 -17.89 -0.15
N GLU A 119 -12.19 -17.78 -0.13
CA GLU A 119 -11.37 -17.94 -1.34
C GLU A 119 -11.53 -19.34 -1.93
N LYS A 120 -11.45 -20.38 -1.10
CA LYS A 120 -11.68 -21.77 -1.55
C LYS A 120 -13.06 -21.94 -2.17
N ALA A 121 -14.10 -21.36 -1.55
CA ALA A 121 -15.47 -21.44 -2.04
C ALA A 121 -15.68 -20.70 -3.38
N ARG A 122 -14.89 -19.65 -3.67
CA ARG A 122 -14.93 -18.93 -4.95
C ARG A 122 -14.33 -19.72 -6.13
N GLY A 123 -13.52 -20.74 -5.86
CA GLY A 123 -12.93 -21.59 -6.89
C GLY A 123 -12.10 -20.76 -7.88
N LYS A 124 -12.44 -20.82 -9.17
CA LYS A 124 -11.72 -20.07 -10.24
C LYS A 124 -11.85 -18.54 -10.11
N ASN A 125 -12.87 -18.08 -9.39
CA ASN A 125 -13.18 -16.68 -9.15
C ASN A 125 -12.57 -16.17 -7.84
N ASP A 126 -11.58 -16.88 -7.27
CA ASP A 126 -10.82 -16.38 -6.13
C ASP A 126 -10.14 -15.04 -6.47
N ILE A 127 -10.10 -14.18 -5.47
CA ILE A 127 -9.56 -12.82 -5.58
C ILE A 127 -8.02 -12.86 -5.56
N GLY A 128 -7.45 -13.86 -4.90
CA GLY A 128 -6.02 -13.93 -4.56
C GLY A 128 -5.72 -13.16 -3.28
N THR A 129 -6.56 -13.31 -2.25
CA THR A 129 -6.33 -12.61 -0.97
C THR A 129 -5.04 -13.10 -0.29
N THR A 130 -4.55 -12.32 0.67
CA THR A 130 -3.39 -12.71 1.48
C THR A 130 -3.70 -13.80 2.53
N GLY A 131 -4.97 -14.18 2.70
CA GLY A 131 -5.40 -15.13 3.74
C GLY A 131 -5.20 -14.63 5.17
N LYS A 132 -4.96 -13.33 5.35
CA LYS A 132 -4.68 -12.69 6.64
C LYS A 132 -5.92 -12.17 7.35
N GLY A 133 -7.12 -12.35 6.78
CA GLY A 133 -8.37 -11.94 7.42
C GLY A 133 -8.76 -10.49 7.22
N ILE A 134 -8.15 -9.80 6.24
CA ILE A 134 -8.37 -8.38 5.98
C ILE A 134 -9.83 -8.11 5.57
N GLY A 135 -10.29 -8.77 4.50
CA GLY A 135 -11.64 -8.58 3.97
C GLY A 135 -12.73 -8.92 4.99
N PRO A 136 -12.67 -10.09 5.65
CA PRO A 136 -13.60 -10.42 6.73
C PRO A 136 -13.61 -9.40 7.87
N CYS A 137 -12.45 -8.88 8.31
CA CYS A 137 -12.39 -7.87 9.37
C CYS A 137 -13.01 -6.53 8.95
N TYR A 138 -12.74 -6.05 7.72
CA TYR A 138 -13.43 -4.88 7.18
C TYR A 138 -14.94 -5.11 7.01
N THR A 139 -15.37 -6.33 6.67
CA THR A 139 -16.80 -6.68 6.62
C THR A 139 -17.44 -6.49 7.99
N ASP A 140 -16.82 -7.01 9.05
CA ASP A 140 -17.34 -6.88 10.42
C ASP A 140 -17.33 -5.41 10.89
N LYS A 141 -16.36 -4.60 10.46
CA LYS A 141 -16.34 -3.14 10.68
C LYS A 141 -17.58 -2.47 10.08
N PHE A 142 -17.87 -2.73 8.80
CA PHE A 142 -18.98 -2.08 8.10
C PHE A 142 -20.36 -2.65 8.48
N GLU A 143 -20.42 -3.92 8.88
CA GLU A 143 -21.62 -4.52 9.47
C GLU A 143 -21.91 -3.97 10.88
N ARG A 144 -20.87 -3.44 11.54
CA ARG A 144 -20.87 -2.89 12.92
C ARG A 144 -20.89 -3.96 14.02
N CYS A 145 -20.38 -5.16 13.72
CA CYS A 145 -20.15 -6.23 14.68
C CYS A 145 -18.66 -6.46 15.01
N GLY A 146 -17.75 -5.71 14.39
CA GLY A 146 -16.32 -5.82 14.63
C GLY A 146 -15.90 -5.48 16.07
N ILE A 147 -14.83 -6.13 16.53
CA ILE A 147 -14.19 -5.88 17.82
C ILE A 147 -13.04 -4.91 17.60
N ARG A 148 -13.00 -3.82 18.35
CA ARG A 148 -11.93 -2.81 18.29
C ARG A 148 -10.92 -2.97 19.41
N VAL A 149 -9.77 -2.31 19.28
CA VAL A 149 -8.73 -2.26 20.31
C VAL A 149 -9.28 -1.78 21.65
N CYS A 150 -10.15 -0.75 21.67
CA CYS A 150 -10.77 -0.26 22.90
C CYS A 150 -11.63 -1.32 23.58
N ASP A 151 -12.34 -2.16 22.81
CA ASP A 151 -13.17 -3.22 23.37
C ASP A 151 -12.30 -4.26 24.08
N LEU A 152 -11.15 -4.62 23.48
CA LEU A 152 -10.17 -5.53 24.08
C LEU A 152 -9.56 -5.00 25.40
N MET A 153 -9.61 -3.69 25.64
CA MET A 153 -9.13 -3.10 26.90
C MET A 153 -10.09 -3.33 28.08
N HIS A 154 -11.31 -3.77 27.81
CA HIS A 154 -12.37 -4.04 28.80
C HIS A 154 -12.81 -5.50 28.72
N GLU A 155 -12.37 -6.32 29.68
CA GLU A 155 -12.54 -7.77 29.67
C GLU A 155 -14.00 -8.23 29.47
N ASP A 156 -14.94 -7.67 30.24
CA ASP A 156 -16.35 -8.05 30.14
C ASP A 156 -16.94 -7.72 28.76
N VAL A 157 -16.63 -6.53 28.23
CA VAL A 157 -17.09 -6.06 26.90
C VAL A 157 -16.49 -6.93 25.80
N PHE A 158 -15.21 -7.24 25.90
CA PHE A 158 -14.55 -8.12 24.95
C PHE A 158 -15.16 -9.53 24.97
N ALA A 159 -15.37 -10.11 26.15
CA ALA A 159 -15.93 -11.45 26.30
C ALA A 159 -17.37 -11.54 25.75
N GLU A 160 -18.20 -10.53 25.98
CA GLU A 160 -19.56 -10.44 25.43
C GLU A 160 -19.54 -10.42 23.89
N LYS A 161 -18.84 -9.45 23.30
CA LYS A 161 -18.74 -9.32 21.83
C LYS A 161 -18.10 -10.53 21.17
N LEU A 162 -17.08 -11.10 21.80
CA LEU A 162 -16.40 -12.29 21.29
C LEU A 162 -17.36 -13.48 21.25
N ARG A 163 -18.20 -13.66 22.27
CA ARG A 163 -19.15 -14.77 22.35
C ARG A 163 -20.15 -14.72 21.20
N GLU A 164 -20.77 -13.57 20.99
CA GLU A 164 -21.73 -13.34 19.91
C GLU A 164 -21.09 -13.58 18.53
N ASN A 165 -19.89 -13.04 18.32
CA ASN A 165 -19.19 -13.20 17.05
C ASN A 165 -18.77 -14.66 16.81
N VAL A 166 -18.21 -15.34 17.81
CA VAL A 166 -17.79 -16.75 17.67
C VAL A 166 -18.98 -17.64 17.37
N GLU A 167 -20.12 -17.45 18.04
CA GLU A 167 -21.34 -18.21 17.76
C GLU A 167 -21.81 -18.02 16.30
N MET A 168 -21.96 -16.75 15.88
CA MET A 168 -22.39 -16.42 14.52
C MET A 168 -21.41 -16.94 13.46
N LYS A 169 -20.11 -16.71 13.65
CA LYS A 169 -19.08 -17.13 12.70
C LYS A 169 -18.95 -18.65 12.65
N ASN A 170 -19.04 -19.35 13.79
CA ASN A 170 -19.02 -20.81 13.79
C ASN A 170 -20.21 -21.40 13.05
N ALA A 171 -21.41 -20.83 13.21
CA ALA A 171 -22.57 -21.28 12.44
C ALA A 171 -22.33 -21.14 10.93
N TYR A 172 -21.75 -20.02 10.48
CA TYR A 172 -21.43 -19.81 9.07
C TYR A 172 -20.30 -20.74 8.58
N ILE A 173 -19.21 -20.85 9.34
CA ILE A 173 -18.04 -21.69 9.02
C ILE A 173 -18.45 -23.16 8.88
N THR A 174 -19.19 -23.70 9.85
CA THR A 174 -19.52 -25.13 9.89
C THR A 174 -20.65 -25.49 8.94
N LYS A 175 -21.73 -24.68 8.89
CA LYS A 175 -22.94 -25.04 8.13
C LYS A 175 -22.87 -24.65 6.65
N ILE A 176 -22.12 -23.59 6.31
CA ILE A 176 -22.08 -23.05 4.94
C ILE A 176 -20.74 -23.33 4.26
N LEU A 177 -19.62 -23.12 4.97
CA LEU A 177 -18.28 -23.22 4.38
C LEU A 177 -17.60 -24.59 4.60
N GLY A 178 -18.16 -25.44 5.45
CA GLY A 178 -17.62 -26.76 5.78
C GLY A 178 -16.28 -26.74 6.53
N GLY A 179 -16.03 -25.69 7.32
CA GLY A 179 -14.85 -25.58 8.19
C GLY A 179 -15.11 -26.05 9.62
N GLU A 180 -14.07 -26.01 10.45
CA GLU A 180 -14.12 -26.40 11.86
C GLU A 180 -14.53 -25.22 12.76
N ALA A 181 -15.31 -25.50 13.80
CA ALA A 181 -15.70 -24.50 14.78
C ALA A 181 -14.51 -24.06 15.63
N LEU A 182 -14.39 -22.76 15.89
CA LEU A 182 -13.41 -22.23 16.83
C LEU A 182 -13.94 -22.30 18.27
N ASN A 183 -13.02 -22.48 19.23
CA ASN A 183 -13.33 -22.49 20.65
C ASN A 183 -13.31 -21.06 21.23
N PHE A 184 -14.41 -20.66 21.89
CA PHE A 184 -14.53 -19.34 22.52
C PHE A 184 -13.51 -19.13 23.65
N ASP A 185 -13.38 -20.08 24.57
CA ASP A 185 -12.55 -19.95 25.78
C ASP A 185 -11.06 -19.85 25.42
N GLU A 186 -10.62 -20.57 24.39
CA GLU A 186 -9.25 -20.50 23.89
C GLU A 186 -8.92 -19.12 23.33
N ILE A 187 -9.81 -18.56 22.49
CA ILE A 187 -9.61 -17.22 21.92
C ILE A 187 -9.64 -16.16 23.03
N LEU A 188 -10.61 -16.26 23.95
CA LEU A 188 -10.75 -15.31 25.07
C LEU A 188 -9.45 -15.26 25.89
N LYS A 189 -8.99 -16.43 26.35
CA LYS A 189 -7.79 -16.54 27.17
C LYS A 189 -6.57 -15.97 26.45
N GLU A 190 -6.37 -16.33 25.19
CA GLU A 190 -5.23 -15.84 24.40
C GLU A 190 -5.25 -14.32 24.24
N TYR A 191 -6.39 -13.75 23.86
CA TYR A 191 -6.48 -12.33 23.56
C TYR A 191 -6.43 -11.45 24.81
N LEU A 192 -6.87 -11.94 25.98
CA LEU A 192 -6.68 -11.24 27.25
C LEU A 192 -5.20 -11.15 27.66
N GLU A 193 -4.39 -12.15 27.36
CA GLU A 193 -2.93 -12.05 27.57
C GLU A 193 -2.29 -11.06 26.59
N ILE A 194 -2.75 -11.03 25.34
CA ILE A 194 -2.29 -10.04 24.36
C ILE A 194 -2.71 -8.63 24.79
N ALA A 195 -3.90 -8.45 25.35
CA ALA A 195 -4.40 -7.17 25.84
C ALA A 195 -3.45 -6.53 26.86
N LYS A 196 -2.88 -7.34 27.77
CA LYS A 196 -1.88 -6.87 28.75
C LYS A 196 -0.65 -6.27 28.08
N LYS A 197 -0.15 -6.92 27.01
CA LYS A 197 1.02 -6.46 26.25
C LYS A 197 0.71 -5.26 25.37
N LEU A 198 -0.49 -5.21 24.78
CA LEU A 198 -0.89 -4.15 23.86
C LEU A 198 -1.22 -2.84 24.58
N ARG A 199 -1.77 -2.92 25.79
CA ARG A 199 -2.28 -1.77 26.56
C ARG A 199 -1.34 -0.56 26.61
N PRO A 200 -0.01 -0.68 26.82
CA PRO A 200 0.89 0.47 26.85
C PRO A 200 0.96 1.25 25.52
N PHE A 201 0.76 0.57 24.39
CA PHE A 201 0.82 1.17 23.06
C PHE A 201 -0.49 1.86 22.66
N VAL A 202 -1.60 1.64 23.38
CA VAL A 202 -2.93 2.11 22.97
C VAL A 202 -3.13 3.59 23.33
N GLN A 203 -3.44 4.42 22.34
CA GLN A 203 -3.75 5.84 22.52
C GLN A 203 -4.85 6.33 21.56
N ASP A 204 -5.44 7.49 21.87
CA ASP A 204 -6.24 8.23 20.88
C ASP A 204 -5.31 8.85 19.83
N THR A 205 -5.13 8.09 18.75
CA THR A 205 -4.22 8.44 17.65
C THR A 205 -4.68 9.66 16.86
N SER A 206 -5.99 9.92 16.76
CA SER A 206 -6.51 11.10 16.06
C SER A 206 -6.11 12.37 16.80
N VAL A 207 -6.32 12.42 18.12
CA VAL A 207 -5.90 13.54 18.96
C VAL A 207 -4.37 13.69 18.94
N ARG A 208 -3.64 12.57 19.07
CA ARG A 208 -2.18 12.60 19.09
C ARG A 208 -1.60 13.18 17.80
N VAL A 209 -2.01 12.67 16.63
CA VAL A 209 -1.52 13.15 15.32
C VAL A 209 -1.96 14.59 15.06
N TYR A 210 -3.21 14.95 15.40
CA TYR A 210 -3.70 16.33 15.27
C TYR A 210 -2.82 17.33 16.04
N ASN A 211 -2.46 17.00 17.28
CA ASN A 211 -1.61 17.86 18.11
C ASN A 211 -0.19 18.01 17.55
N GLU A 212 0.38 16.95 16.98
CA GLU A 212 1.69 17.02 16.30
C GLU A 212 1.63 17.95 15.08
N ILE A 213 0.59 17.84 14.24
CA ILE A 213 0.40 18.76 13.11
C ILE A 213 0.24 20.21 13.59
N LYS A 214 -0.51 20.44 14.67
CA LYS A 214 -0.69 21.77 15.28
C LYS A 214 0.58 22.34 15.91
N ALA A 215 1.50 21.48 16.31
CA ALA A 215 2.83 21.86 16.78
C ALA A 215 3.84 22.05 15.63
N ASP A 216 3.35 22.23 14.39
CA ASP A 216 4.15 22.40 13.16
C ASP A 216 5.11 21.25 12.87
N LYS A 217 4.85 20.06 13.41
CA LYS A 217 5.63 18.86 13.09
C LYS A 217 5.27 18.32 11.72
N THR A 218 6.25 17.75 11.05
CA THR A 218 6.07 17.10 9.76
C THR A 218 5.44 15.72 9.96
N VAL A 219 4.30 15.47 9.33
CA VAL A 219 3.57 14.20 9.40
C VAL A 219 3.51 13.54 8.03
N LEU A 220 4.02 12.32 7.95
CA LEU A 220 3.96 11.47 6.76
C LEU A 220 2.86 10.43 6.93
N PHE A 221 1.90 10.41 6.02
CA PHE A 221 0.92 9.33 5.90
C PHE A 221 1.41 8.29 4.90
N GLU A 222 1.75 7.11 5.44
CA GLU A 222 2.25 5.98 4.69
C GLU A 222 1.08 5.15 4.15
N GLY A 223 0.88 5.20 2.83
CA GLY A 223 -0.08 4.36 2.12
C GLY A 223 0.43 2.93 1.92
N ALA A 224 -0.47 1.97 2.00
CA ALA A 224 -0.21 0.60 1.59
C ALA A 224 -1.00 0.23 0.32
N GLN A 225 -0.52 -0.80 -0.39
CA GLN A 225 -1.01 -1.19 -1.72
C GLN A 225 -0.95 -0.01 -2.73
N GLY A 226 -1.71 -0.06 -3.82
CA GLY A 226 -1.73 0.99 -4.84
C GLY A 226 -3.16 1.42 -5.16
N MET A 227 -3.31 2.53 -5.87
CA MET A 227 -4.61 3.10 -6.24
C MET A 227 -5.51 2.07 -6.92
N LEU A 228 -4.97 1.23 -7.81
CA LEU A 228 -5.78 0.25 -8.53
C LEU A 228 -6.17 -0.99 -7.70
N LEU A 229 -5.78 -1.02 -6.43
CA LEU A 229 -6.25 -1.97 -5.43
C LEU A 229 -7.22 -1.31 -4.42
N ASP A 230 -7.60 -0.04 -4.61
CA ASP A 230 -8.63 0.64 -3.83
C ASP A 230 -9.98 -0.08 -3.96
N ILE A 231 -10.75 -0.16 -2.89
CA ILE A 231 -12.05 -0.84 -2.89
C ILE A 231 -13.09 -0.17 -3.81
N ASP A 232 -12.99 1.14 -4.03
CA ASP A 232 -13.93 1.92 -4.83
C ASP A 232 -13.40 2.23 -6.24
N TYR A 233 -12.11 2.57 -6.34
CA TYR A 233 -11.50 3.04 -7.60
C TYR A 233 -10.55 2.03 -8.26
N GLY A 234 -10.31 0.89 -7.61
CA GLY A 234 -9.48 -0.16 -8.16
C GLY A 234 -10.20 -1.06 -9.16
N THR A 235 -9.51 -2.10 -9.62
CA THR A 235 -10.08 -3.10 -10.54
C THR A 235 -10.99 -4.10 -9.81
N TYR A 236 -12.12 -3.63 -9.27
CA TYR A 236 -13.07 -4.43 -8.51
C TYR A 236 -13.59 -5.63 -9.34
N PRO A 237 -13.68 -6.85 -8.77
CA PRO A 237 -13.49 -7.21 -7.36
C PRO A 237 -12.04 -7.59 -6.98
N TYR A 238 -11.07 -7.46 -7.89
CA TYR A 238 -9.66 -7.80 -7.66
C TYR A 238 -8.90 -6.67 -6.94
N VAL A 239 -9.39 -6.31 -5.76
CA VAL A 239 -8.95 -5.15 -4.96
C VAL A 239 -8.77 -5.55 -3.50
N THR A 240 -8.19 -4.67 -2.69
CA THR A 240 -8.25 -4.81 -1.22
C THR A 240 -9.53 -4.21 -0.67
N SER A 241 -9.83 -4.45 0.61
CA SER A 241 -11.08 -4.03 1.25
C SER A 241 -10.97 -2.67 1.96
N SER A 242 -10.03 -1.83 1.53
CA SER A 242 -9.76 -0.52 2.12
C SER A 242 -9.47 0.51 1.03
N ASN A 243 -9.66 1.79 1.36
CA ASN A 243 -9.25 2.86 0.46
C ASN A 243 -7.72 3.03 0.50
N THR A 244 -7.07 2.89 -0.65
CA THR A 244 -5.62 3.06 -0.85
C THR A 244 -5.29 4.47 -1.36
N THR A 245 -6.30 5.20 -1.80
CA THR A 245 -6.22 6.60 -2.24
C THR A 245 -5.98 7.57 -1.08
N ALA A 246 -5.56 8.80 -1.40
CA ALA A 246 -5.32 9.87 -0.43
C ALA A 246 -6.55 10.18 0.45
N GLY A 247 -7.76 10.02 -0.09
CA GLY A 247 -9.01 10.21 0.66
C GLY A 247 -9.13 9.30 1.89
N GLY A 248 -8.45 8.14 1.87
CA GLY A 248 -8.41 7.21 3.00
C GLY A 248 -7.71 7.78 4.25
N VAL A 249 -6.88 8.82 4.13
CA VAL A 249 -6.17 9.40 5.28
C VAL A 249 -7.14 10.05 6.26
N SER A 250 -8.12 10.81 5.75
CA SER A 250 -9.02 11.57 6.63
C SER A 250 -9.83 10.64 7.52
N SER A 251 -10.39 9.56 6.94
CA SER A 251 -11.15 8.55 7.68
C SER A 251 -10.27 7.58 8.47
N GLY A 252 -9.06 7.30 7.98
CA GLY A 252 -8.15 6.28 8.54
C GLY A 252 -7.20 6.77 9.64
N ALA A 253 -6.98 8.09 9.74
CA ALA A 253 -6.17 8.71 10.79
C ALA A 253 -6.93 9.77 11.60
N GLY A 254 -8.16 10.12 11.21
CA GLY A 254 -8.98 11.12 11.91
C GLY A 254 -8.42 12.54 11.79
N ILE A 255 -7.90 12.89 10.61
CA ILE A 255 -7.34 14.22 10.30
C ILE A 255 -8.21 14.90 9.25
N GLY A 256 -8.51 16.18 9.45
CA GLY A 256 -9.34 16.93 8.50
C GLY A 256 -8.66 17.05 7.12
N PRO A 257 -9.41 16.93 6.01
CA PRO A 257 -8.83 16.95 4.66
C PRO A 257 -8.09 18.26 4.35
N ASN A 258 -8.50 19.38 4.95
CA ASN A 258 -7.85 20.68 4.80
C ASN A 258 -6.51 20.82 5.54
N MET A 259 -6.14 19.85 6.38
CA MET A 259 -4.85 19.83 7.05
C MET A 259 -3.79 19.06 6.25
N ILE A 260 -4.21 18.31 5.23
CA ILE A 260 -3.32 17.56 4.33
C ILE A 260 -2.90 18.51 3.22
N THR A 261 -1.60 18.80 3.13
CA THR A 261 -1.09 19.84 2.24
C THR A 261 -0.56 19.28 0.92
N ASN A 262 0.02 18.07 0.94
CA ASN A 262 0.67 17.48 -0.24
C ASN A 262 0.35 15.98 -0.36
N SER A 263 0.39 15.45 -1.57
CA SER A 263 0.15 14.04 -1.85
C SER A 263 1.08 13.58 -2.97
N VAL A 264 1.98 12.65 -2.67
CA VAL A 264 2.98 12.12 -3.59
C VAL A 264 2.52 10.74 -4.09
N GLY A 265 2.27 10.65 -5.39
CA GLY A 265 2.00 9.38 -6.05
C GLY A 265 3.27 8.74 -6.57
N ILE A 266 3.55 7.53 -6.13
CA ILE A 266 4.71 6.77 -6.58
C ILE A 266 4.30 5.94 -7.78
N THR A 267 4.99 6.11 -8.89
CA THR A 267 4.79 5.34 -10.11
C THR A 267 6.12 4.76 -10.56
N LYS A 268 6.15 3.51 -10.99
CA LYS A 268 7.29 3.01 -11.76
C LYS A 268 7.31 3.69 -13.13
N ALA A 269 8.47 3.67 -13.78
CA ALA A 269 8.62 3.99 -15.20
C ALA A 269 7.95 2.96 -16.14
N TYR A 270 7.32 1.92 -15.61
CA TYR A 270 6.59 0.89 -16.33
C TYR A 270 5.44 0.40 -15.43
N THR A 271 4.66 -0.57 -15.87
CA THR A 271 3.55 -1.11 -15.07
C THR A 271 3.78 -2.58 -14.73
N THR A 272 3.32 -2.96 -13.54
CA THR A 272 3.40 -4.33 -13.05
C THR A 272 2.13 -4.74 -12.34
N ARG A 273 1.75 -6.02 -12.46
CA ARG A 273 0.57 -6.58 -11.79
C ARG A 273 0.85 -7.99 -11.27
N VAL A 274 0.65 -8.20 -9.97
CA VAL A 274 0.81 -9.53 -9.32
C VAL A 274 -0.43 -10.41 -9.51
N GLY A 275 -1.61 -9.79 -9.52
CA GLY A 275 -2.91 -10.46 -9.49
C GLY A 275 -3.55 -10.71 -10.86
N LYS A 276 -4.73 -11.34 -10.83
CA LYS A 276 -5.62 -11.51 -11.97
C LYS A 276 -6.23 -10.18 -12.39
N GLY A 277 -6.88 -10.16 -13.55
CA GLY A 277 -7.65 -9.04 -14.10
C GLY A 277 -6.99 -8.40 -15.32
N PRO A 278 -7.73 -7.56 -16.07
CA PRO A 278 -7.25 -6.98 -17.32
C PRO A 278 -6.01 -6.10 -17.13
N PHE A 279 -5.09 -6.13 -18.08
CA PHE A 279 -3.88 -5.32 -18.03
C PHE A 279 -3.60 -4.82 -19.45
N PRO A 280 -4.18 -3.66 -19.84
CA PRO A 280 -4.15 -3.21 -21.23
C PRO A 280 -2.75 -3.11 -21.82
N THR A 281 -1.78 -2.67 -21.01
CA THR A 281 -0.38 -2.50 -21.44
C THR A 281 0.52 -3.71 -21.20
N GLU A 282 -0.05 -4.88 -20.90
CA GLU A 282 0.74 -6.10 -20.65
C GLU A 282 1.60 -6.50 -21.85
N LEU A 283 2.85 -6.87 -21.56
CA LEU A 283 3.80 -7.39 -22.53
C LEU A 283 3.97 -8.88 -22.34
N LEU A 284 3.67 -9.63 -23.41
CA LEU A 284 3.81 -11.09 -23.49
C LEU A 284 4.97 -11.51 -24.38
N ASP A 285 5.86 -10.56 -24.71
CA ASP A 285 7.02 -10.73 -25.58
C ASP A 285 8.35 -10.63 -24.80
N GLU A 286 9.46 -10.65 -25.53
CA GLU A 286 10.81 -10.56 -24.97
C GLU A 286 11.05 -9.26 -24.19
N THR A 287 10.35 -8.17 -24.53
CA THR A 287 10.45 -6.90 -23.80
C THR A 287 9.81 -7.02 -22.41
N GLY A 288 8.67 -7.72 -22.32
CA GLY A 288 8.04 -8.03 -21.04
C GLY A 288 8.94 -8.86 -20.12
N GLU A 289 9.64 -9.85 -20.68
CA GLU A 289 10.63 -10.65 -19.93
C GLU A 289 11.87 -9.83 -19.55
N TRP A 290 12.37 -8.98 -20.44
CA TRP A 290 13.48 -8.05 -20.14
C TRP A 290 13.17 -7.17 -18.93
N ILE A 291 12.01 -6.51 -18.92
CA ILE A 291 11.58 -5.64 -17.82
C ILE A 291 11.45 -6.46 -16.52
N ARG A 292 10.93 -7.69 -16.61
CA ARG A 292 10.77 -8.56 -15.45
C ARG A 292 12.11 -8.94 -14.83
N GLU A 293 13.06 -9.39 -15.64
CA GLU A 293 14.39 -9.81 -15.19
C GLU A 293 15.18 -8.63 -14.64
N LYS A 294 15.32 -7.56 -15.43
CA LYS A 294 16.10 -6.37 -15.05
C LYS A 294 15.49 -5.65 -13.85
N GLY A 295 14.16 -5.62 -13.75
CA GLY A 295 13.44 -5.00 -12.64
C GLY A 295 13.31 -5.88 -11.40
N HIS A 296 13.78 -7.13 -11.43
CA HIS A 296 13.56 -8.13 -10.38
C HIS A 296 12.09 -8.26 -9.96
N GLU A 297 11.19 -8.36 -10.93
CA GLU A 297 9.74 -8.32 -10.71
C GLU A 297 9.16 -9.67 -10.27
N TYR A 298 9.56 -10.05 -9.06
CA TYR A 298 9.18 -11.29 -8.38
C TYR A 298 8.61 -11.00 -6.99
N GLY A 299 7.65 -11.81 -6.54
CA GLY A 299 7.12 -11.72 -5.17
C GLY A 299 8.18 -12.09 -4.14
N VAL A 300 8.48 -11.20 -3.18
CA VAL A 300 9.53 -11.41 -2.16
C VAL A 300 9.27 -12.65 -1.30
N THR A 301 8.00 -12.95 -1.01
CA THR A 301 7.61 -14.12 -0.20
C THR A 301 7.30 -15.35 -1.05
N THR A 302 6.65 -15.16 -2.21
CA THR A 302 6.09 -16.26 -2.99
C THR A 302 6.97 -16.68 -4.18
N GLY A 303 7.94 -15.87 -4.58
CA GLY A 303 8.74 -16.06 -5.80
C GLY A 303 7.95 -15.93 -7.11
N ARG A 304 6.64 -15.63 -7.05
CA ARG A 304 5.78 -15.57 -8.24
C ARG A 304 6.19 -14.39 -9.12
N SER A 305 6.36 -14.64 -10.43
CA SER A 305 6.59 -13.60 -11.42
C SER A 305 5.42 -12.62 -11.49
N ARG A 306 5.74 -11.34 -11.67
CA ARG A 306 4.75 -10.29 -11.92
C ARG A 306 4.57 -10.12 -13.43
N ARG A 307 3.34 -9.85 -13.83
CA ARG A 307 3.03 -9.41 -15.19
C ARG A 307 3.64 -8.03 -15.38
N CYS A 308 4.32 -7.80 -16.49
CA CYS A 308 5.01 -6.55 -16.78
C CYS A 308 4.43 -5.92 -18.05
N GLY A 309 4.43 -4.59 -18.12
CA GLY A 309 3.86 -3.84 -19.21
C GLY A 309 4.46 -2.45 -19.34
N TRP A 310 4.19 -1.77 -20.45
CA TRP A 310 4.59 -0.38 -20.63
C TRP A 310 3.91 0.55 -19.61
N LEU A 311 4.50 1.73 -19.38
CA LEU A 311 3.85 2.72 -18.52
C LEU A 311 2.48 3.11 -19.09
N ASP A 312 1.48 3.12 -18.24
CA ASP A 312 0.12 3.49 -18.57
C ASP A 312 -0.23 4.84 -17.93
N LEU A 313 -0.27 5.90 -18.74
CA LEU A 313 -0.58 7.22 -18.23
C LEU A 313 -2.07 7.44 -17.98
N VAL A 314 -2.96 6.63 -18.56
CA VAL A 314 -4.40 6.68 -18.22
C VAL A 314 -4.60 6.31 -16.75
N ILE A 315 -3.85 5.31 -16.29
CA ILE A 315 -3.82 4.90 -14.87
C ILE A 315 -3.23 6.01 -13.99
N VAL A 316 -2.05 6.54 -14.35
CA VAL A 316 -1.38 7.56 -13.52
C VAL A 316 -2.20 8.85 -13.48
N LYS A 317 -2.82 9.27 -14.58
CA LYS A 317 -3.76 10.41 -14.65
C LYS A 317 -4.98 10.17 -13.77
N THR A 318 -5.52 8.95 -13.77
CA THR A 318 -6.62 8.58 -12.87
C THR A 318 -6.18 8.67 -11.41
N ALA A 319 -4.97 8.21 -11.07
CA ALA A 319 -4.44 8.28 -9.71
C ALA A 319 -4.24 9.73 -9.26
N ALA A 320 -3.69 10.57 -10.15
CA ALA A 320 -3.54 12.01 -9.95
C ALA A 320 -4.86 12.68 -9.57
N ARG A 321 -5.90 12.45 -10.38
CA ARG A 321 -7.23 13.02 -10.14
C ARG A 321 -7.89 12.50 -8.85
N VAL A 322 -7.94 11.17 -8.68
CA VAL A 322 -8.70 10.54 -7.57
C VAL A 322 -8.03 10.80 -6.22
N SER A 323 -6.69 10.84 -6.18
CA SER A 323 -5.93 11.06 -4.94
C SER A 323 -5.48 12.50 -4.74
N GLY A 324 -5.86 13.43 -5.63
CA GLY A 324 -5.43 14.83 -5.56
C GLY A 324 -3.90 14.96 -5.44
N LEU A 325 -3.17 14.24 -6.30
CA LEU A 325 -1.70 14.22 -6.23
C LEU A 325 -1.14 15.62 -6.52
N THR A 326 -0.27 16.10 -5.64
CA THR A 326 0.45 17.37 -5.83
C THR A 326 1.75 17.16 -6.57
N SER A 327 2.32 15.95 -6.50
CA SER A 327 3.48 15.55 -7.28
C SER A 327 3.58 14.03 -7.46
N LEU A 328 4.45 13.63 -8.39
CA LEU A 328 4.81 12.25 -8.66
C LEU A 328 6.25 11.95 -8.22
N ALA A 329 6.47 10.73 -7.76
CA ALA A 329 7.78 10.12 -7.63
C ALA A 329 7.91 9.00 -8.68
N VAL A 330 8.76 9.20 -9.69
CA VAL A 330 8.98 8.21 -10.75
C VAL A 330 10.15 7.32 -10.38
N THR A 331 9.91 6.02 -10.22
CA THR A 331 10.92 5.04 -9.78
C THR A 331 11.30 4.08 -10.90
N LYS A 332 12.45 3.40 -10.74
CA LYS A 332 12.92 2.33 -11.62
C LYS A 332 13.10 2.74 -13.09
N ILE A 333 13.62 3.96 -13.31
CA ILE A 333 13.99 4.41 -14.67
C ILE A 333 15.13 3.56 -15.25
N ASP A 334 16.03 3.10 -14.39
CA ASP A 334 17.14 2.21 -14.72
C ASP A 334 16.70 0.87 -15.31
N THR A 335 15.52 0.36 -14.95
CA THR A 335 15.00 -0.88 -15.52
C THR A 335 14.80 -0.80 -17.04
N LEU A 336 14.46 0.37 -17.57
CA LEU A 336 14.23 0.56 -19.01
C LEU A 336 15.51 0.84 -19.80
N ALA A 337 16.65 1.03 -19.12
CA ALA A 337 17.91 1.25 -19.80
C ALA A 337 18.29 0.07 -20.71
N GLY A 338 18.93 0.35 -21.84
CA GLY A 338 19.36 -0.62 -22.84
C GLY A 338 18.30 -0.97 -23.89
N LEU A 339 17.03 -0.56 -23.71
CA LEU A 339 16.02 -0.68 -24.74
C LEU A 339 16.22 0.42 -25.81
N GLU A 340 16.13 0.08 -27.09
CA GLU A 340 16.25 1.08 -28.17
C GLU A 340 15.06 2.03 -28.22
N LYS A 341 13.86 1.48 -27.98
CA LYS A 341 12.57 2.19 -28.01
C LYS A 341 11.76 1.86 -26.77
N ILE A 342 11.12 2.87 -26.22
CA ILE A 342 10.25 2.77 -25.04
C ILE A 342 8.87 3.28 -25.44
N LYS A 343 7.82 2.56 -25.06
CA LYS A 343 6.43 2.97 -25.32
C LYS A 343 5.73 3.40 -24.04
N VAL A 344 4.81 4.34 -24.18
CA VAL A 344 3.97 4.84 -23.09
C VAL A 344 2.54 4.94 -23.58
N CYS A 345 1.60 4.35 -22.84
CA CYS A 345 0.19 4.40 -23.20
C CYS A 345 -0.42 5.75 -22.80
N VAL A 346 -1.06 6.41 -23.77
CA VAL A 346 -1.65 7.75 -23.66
C VAL A 346 -3.17 7.77 -23.87
N GLY A 347 -3.78 6.59 -23.95
CA GLY A 347 -5.21 6.44 -24.18
C GLY A 347 -5.55 5.00 -24.53
N TYR A 348 -6.82 4.67 -24.49
CA TYR A 348 -7.33 3.39 -24.92
C TYR A 348 -8.25 3.58 -26.13
N LYS A 349 -8.10 2.70 -27.11
CA LYS A 349 -9.15 2.46 -28.09
C LYS A 349 -10.14 1.47 -27.47
N PHE A 350 -11.36 1.94 -27.25
CA PHE A 350 -12.46 1.13 -26.73
C PHE A 350 -13.63 1.27 -27.71
N ASN A 351 -13.98 0.15 -28.34
CA ASN A 351 -14.86 0.12 -29.51
C ASN A 351 -14.36 1.09 -30.61
N ASP A 352 -15.23 1.97 -31.10
CA ASP A 352 -14.91 2.97 -32.12
C ASP A 352 -14.44 4.33 -31.53
N THR A 353 -14.17 4.37 -30.23
CA THR A 353 -13.81 5.61 -29.52
C THR A 353 -12.44 5.55 -28.87
N VAL A 354 -11.80 6.71 -28.76
CA VAL A 354 -10.59 6.89 -27.97
C VAL A 354 -10.98 7.50 -26.64
N ILE A 355 -10.59 6.84 -25.55
CA ILE A 355 -10.82 7.30 -24.18
C ILE A 355 -9.49 7.51 -23.46
N ASP A 356 -9.46 8.48 -22.55
CA ASP A 356 -8.31 8.82 -21.70
C ASP A 356 -8.61 8.64 -20.21
N TYR A 357 -9.66 7.89 -19.89
CA TYR A 357 -10.07 7.54 -18.54
C TYR A 357 -10.06 6.02 -18.36
N PHE A 358 -9.84 5.59 -17.12
CA PHE A 358 -9.85 4.18 -16.75
C PHE A 358 -11.29 3.67 -16.60
N PRO A 359 -11.73 2.64 -17.38
CA PRO A 359 -13.08 2.07 -17.24
C PRO A 359 -13.34 1.45 -15.86
N ALA A 360 -14.59 1.52 -15.41
CA ALA A 360 -15.02 0.92 -14.15
C ALA A 360 -15.30 -0.60 -14.28
N SER A 361 -15.83 -1.04 -15.43
CA SER A 361 -16.06 -2.46 -15.72
C SER A 361 -14.76 -3.15 -16.13
N LEU A 362 -14.55 -4.36 -15.63
CA LEU A 362 -13.42 -5.19 -16.05
C LEU A 362 -13.61 -5.73 -17.46
N GLU A 363 -14.85 -5.95 -17.87
CA GLU A 363 -15.22 -6.35 -19.23
C GLU A 363 -14.84 -5.23 -20.21
N ASP A 364 -15.24 -3.99 -19.93
CA ASP A 364 -14.86 -2.84 -20.75
C ASP A 364 -13.34 -2.63 -20.79
N LEU A 365 -12.67 -2.75 -19.62
CA LEU A 365 -11.22 -2.63 -19.53
C LEU A 365 -10.49 -3.76 -20.30
N ALA A 366 -11.08 -4.95 -20.40
CA ALA A 366 -10.49 -6.07 -21.16
C ALA A 366 -10.56 -5.87 -22.67
N GLU A 367 -11.50 -5.07 -23.16
CA GLU A 367 -11.65 -4.72 -24.57
C GLU A 367 -10.80 -3.50 -24.98
N CYS A 368 -10.16 -2.83 -24.02
CA CYS A 368 -9.32 -1.66 -24.27
C CYS A 368 -7.99 -2.04 -24.93
N GLU A 369 -7.74 -1.52 -26.13
CA GLU A 369 -6.44 -1.60 -26.79
C GLU A 369 -5.62 -0.34 -26.46
N PRO A 370 -4.38 -0.47 -25.95
CA PRO A 370 -3.55 0.68 -25.60
C PRO A 370 -3.08 1.45 -26.85
N ILE A 371 -3.20 2.78 -26.80
CA ILE A 371 -2.62 3.70 -27.78
C ILE A 371 -1.30 4.19 -27.22
N TYR A 372 -0.21 3.97 -27.96
CA TYR A 372 1.15 4.27 -27.51
C TYR A 372 1.75 5.50 -28.21
N GLU A 373 2.50 6.28 -27.42
CA GLU A 373 3.58 7.12 -27.93
C GLU A 373 4.92 6.40 -27.75
N GLU A 374 5.86 6.63 -28.66
CA GLU A 374 7.17 6.00 -28.68
C GLU A 374 8.28 7.03 -28.42
N PHE A 375 9.24 6.63 -27.58
CA PHE A 375 10.40 7.41 -27.17
C PHE A 375 11.68 6.65 -27.54
N ASP A 376 12.73 7.39 -27.88
CA ASP A 376 14.08 6.83 -27.92
C ASP A 376 14.50 6.41 -26.51
N GLY A 377 15.15 5.26 -26.38
CA GLY A 377 15.64 4.78 -25.10
C GLY A 377 16.91 5.46 -24.61
N TRP A 378 17.47 4.92 -23.54
CA TRP A 378 18.69 5.39 -22.88
C TRP A 378 19.53 4.21 -22.40
N ASP A 379 20.81 4.44 -22.10
CA ASP A 379 21.73 3.41 -21.66
C ASP A 379 21.82 3.29 -20.12
N ASP A 380 22.63 2.35 -19.65
CA ASP A 380 22.79 2.02 -18.23
C ASP A 380 23.47 3.12 -17.40
N SER A 381 24.06 4.14 -18.03
CA SER A 381 24.67 5.26 -17.28
C SER A 381 23.67 6.04 -16.44
N VAL A 382 22.36 5.93 -16.74
CA VAL A 382 21.30 6.55 -15.95
C VAL A 382 21.35 6.15 -14.46
N ALA A 383 21.86 4.95 -14.14
CA ALA A 383 21.94 4.46 -12.76
C ALA A 383 22.96 5.22 -11.89
N ASP A 384 23.92 5.89 -12.53
CA ASP A 384 24.99 6.65 -11.87
C ASP A 384 24.66 8.14 -11.70
N VAL A 385 23.56 8.61 -12.30
CA VAL A 385 23.12 9.99 -12.21
C VAL A 385 22.73 10.36 -10.78
N ARG A 386 23.12 11.57 -10.33
CA ARG A 386 22.79 12.11 -9.01
C ARG A 386 22.11 13.48 -9.03
N SER A 387 21.96 14.09 -10.20
CA SER A 387 21.21 15.34 -10.38
C SER A 387 20.31 15.29 -11.61
N TYR A 388 19.28 16.14 -11.64
CA TYR A 388 18.38 16.21 -12.81
C TYR A 388 19.13 16.61 -14.09
N ASP A 389 20.11 17.52 -13.98
CA ASP A 389 20.87 18.03 -15.12
C ASP A 389 21.72 16.96 -15.80
N GLU A 390 22.21 15.98 -15.03
CA GLU A 390 22.95 14.82 -15.49
C GLU A 390 22.10 13.76 -16.20
N LEU A 391 20.75 13.83 -16.10
CA LEU A 391 19.88 12.83 -16.75
C LEU A 391 20.06 12.87 -18.28
N PRO A 392 20.07 11.70 -18.95
CA PRO A 392 20.02 11.64 -20.40
C PRO A 392 18.82 12.40 -20.95
N GLU A 393 19.00 13.08 -22.09
CA GLU A 393 17.96 13.92 -22.69
C GLU A 393 16.67 13.14 -22.98
N ASN A 394 16.79 11.87 -23.35
CA ASN A 394 15.63 11.00 -23.59
C ASN A 394 14.87 10.68 -22.30
N VAL A 395 15.56 10.56 -21.15
CA VAL A 395 14.90 10.42 -19.83
C VAL A 395 14.16 11.69 -19.47
N LYS A 396 14.75 12.87 -19.72
CA LYS A 396 14.09 14.17 -19.46
C LYS A 396 12.82 14.32 -20.29
N LYS A 397 12.86 13.98 -21.59
CA LYS A 397 11.67 13.96 -22.46
C LYS A 397 10.59 13.00 -21.96
N TYR A 398 10.99 11.81 -21.54
CA TYR A 398 10.09 10.80 -20.97
C TYR A 398 9.38 11.32 -19.71
N LEU A 399 10.13 11.89 -18.77
CA LEU A 399 9.60 12.50 -17.55
C LEU A 399 8.70 13.71 -17.85
N ALA A 400 9.10 14.57 -18.77
CA ALA A 400 8.30 15.72 -19.19
C ALA A 400 6.94 15.27 -19.74
N ARG A 401 6.90 14.19 -20.54
CA ARG A 401 5.65 13.66 -21.08
C ARG A 401 4.72 13.13 -19.98
N ILE A 402 5.26 12.38 -19.01
CA ILE A 402 4.49 11.91 -17.85
C ILE A 402 3.85 13.10 -17.15
N SER A 403 4.63 14.14 -16.88
CA SER A 403 4.16 15.32 -16.16
C SER A 403 3.09 16.09 -16.93
N GLU A 404 3.29 16.28 -18.24
CA GLU A 404 2.33 16.94 -19.13
C GLU A 404 0.99 16.20 -19.20
N PHE A 405 1.01 14.89 -19.45
CA PHE A 405 -0.22 14.11 -19.64
C PHE A 405 -1.04 13.98 -18.35
N THR A 406 -0.34 13.86 -17.22
CA THR A 406 -0.98 13.70 -15.90
C THR A 406 -1.33 15.03 -15.25
N GLU A 407 -0.94 16.15 -15.85
CA GLU A 407 -1.07 17.51 -15.29
C GLU A 407 -0.51 17.60 -13.85
N THR A 408 0.51 16.79 -13.56
CA THR A 408 1.09 16.62 -12.23
C THR A 408 2.61 16.72 -12.34
N LYS A 409 3.24 17.58 -11.54
CA LYS A 409 4.70 17.72 -11.55
C LYS A 409 5.40 16.48 -11.01
N ILE A 410 6.65 16.25 -11.40
CA ILE A 410 7.51 15.20 -10.84
C ILE A 410 8.45 15.86 -9.84
N SER A 411 8.36 15.47 -8.57
CA SER A 411 9.21 16.01 -7.50
C SER A 411 10.39 15.11 -7.16
N ILE A 412 10.28 13.81 -7.46
CA ILE A 412 11.29 12.80 -7.11
C ILE A 412 11.51 11.85 -8.28
N VAL A 413 12.77 11.50 -8.52
CA VAL A 413 13.19 10.52 -9.53
C VAL A 413 14.08 9.46 -8.88
N GLY A 414 13.80 8.19 -9.16
CA GLY A 414 14.60 7.05 -8.73
C GLY A 414 15.25 6.35 -9.93
N VAL A 415 16.58 6.29 -9.92
CA VAL A 415 17.41 5.66 -10.97
C VAL A 415 18.12 4.39 -10.48
N GLY A 416 17.59 3.76 -9.43
CA GLY A 416 18.10 2.50 -8.93
C GLY A 416 17.49 2.10 -7.59
N PRO A 417 17.90 0.95 -7.03
CA PRO A 417 17.36 0.43 -5.78
C PRO A 417 17.91 1.15 -4.53
N LYS A 418 19.11 1.72 -4.58
CA LYS A 418 19.76 2.33 -3.40
C LYS A 418 19.22 3.72 -3.09
N ARG A 419 19.26 4.11 -1.82
CA ARG A 419 18.77 5.41 -1.35
C ARG A 419 19.44 6.60 -2.06
N ASP A 420 20.75 6.54 -2.26
CA ASP A 420 21.53 7.57 -2.97
C ASP A 420 21.21 7.67 -4.47
N GLN A 421 20.49 6.69 -5.02
CA GLN A 421 19.95 6.70 -6.39
C GLN A 421 18.52 7.27 -6.44
N THR A 422 18.12 8.05 -5.45
CA THR A 422 16.87 8.82 -5.44
C THR A 422 17.19 10.31 -5.30
N MET A 423 16.68 11.10 -6.23
CA MET A 423 16.93 12.54 -6.32
C MET A 423 15.62 13.31 -6.21
N ARG A 424 15.62 14.36 -5.38
CA ARG A 424 14.56 15.35 -5.32
C ARG A 424 14.86 16.45 -6.34
N ILE A 425 13.95 16.65 -7.29
CA ILE A 425 14.12 17.56 -8.43
C ILE A 425 13.20 18.77 -8.36
N ASP A 426 12.19 18.75 -7.48
CA ASP A 426 11.26 19.85 -7.22
C ASP A 426 10.75 19.78 -5.76
N SER A 427 10.01 20.81 -5.34
CA SER A 427 9.26 20.80 -4.09
C SER A 427 8.15 19.74 -4.12
N ILE A 428 7.82 19.22 -2.93
CA ILE A 428 6.73 18.25 -2.74
C ILE A 428 5.41 18.99 -2.51
#